data_AF-A0A0Q4CX23-F1
#
_entry.id   AF-A0A0Q4CX23-F1
#
_cell.length_a   1.000
_cell.length_b   1.000
_cell.length_c   1.000
_cell.angle_alpha   90.00
_cell.angle_beta   90.00
_cell.angle_gamma   90.00
#
_symmetry.space_group_name_H-M   'P 1'
#
loop_
_entity.id
_entity.type
_entity.pdbx_description
1 polymer ?
#
loop_
_entity_poly.entity_id
_entity_poly.type
_entity_poly.pdbx_seq_one_letter_code
_entity_poly.pdbx_strand_id
1 'polypeptide(L)'
;MSAPDITARRIGQERQPIAIVDHFHPDPEGLRAFACAARFETARRQYPGVRADLPDDYFRAVRPALTTVLSQVFVHRSGVSLLDASFSMVTAPPATLTVEQRLPHFDAVDPARIALVHYLGAVDRGGTGFYRHRATGFEMVDAARASTYMAAVNAEVASAPPPAAYIDGSTNRFERISAVDAHHNRAVIYRSALLHSGAIPQDAVLSADPAEGRLTVTAFLLLT
;
A
#
# COMPACT_ATOMS: atom_id res chain seq x y z
N MET A 1 -6.98 -22.56 -12.57
CA MET A 1 -6.50 -21.23 -12.13
C MET A 1 -7.29 -20.18 -12.88
N SER A 2 -7.88 -19.21 -12.18
CA SER A 2 -8.57 -18.09 -12.84
C SER A 2 -7.53 -17.13 -13.42
N ALA A 3 -7.79 -16.58 -14.60
CA ALA A 3 -6.95 -15.52 -15.14
C ALA A 3 -7.05 -14.25 -14.27
N PRO A 4 -5.98 -13.43 -14.19
CA PRO A 4 -6.06 -12.15 -13.51
C PRO A 4 -7.13 -11.24 -14.12
N ASP A 5 -7.97 -10.63 -13.29
CA ASP A 5 -8.95 -9.62 -13.70
C ASP A 5 -8.42 -8.22 -13.34
N ILE A 6 -8.18 -7.38 -14.35
CA ILE A 6 -7.50 -6.10 -14.20
C ILE A 6 -8.50 -4.97 -14.41
N THR A 7 -8.73 -4.19 -13.35
CA THR A 7 -9.52 -2.95 -13.40
C THR A 7 -8.61 -1.75 -13.17
N ALA A 8 -8.67 -0.77 -14.07
CA ALA A 8 -7.98 0.51 -13.92
C ALA A 8 -8.95 1.62 -13.47
N ARG A 9 -8.52 2.45 -12.52
CA ARG A 9 -9.27 3.63 -12.08
C ARG A 9 -8.40 4.87 -12.18
N ARG A 10 -9.01 6.00 -12.48
CA ARG A 10 -8.41 7.33 -12.29
C ARG A 10 -9.08 7.96 -11.09
N ILE A 11 -8.30 8.29 -10.07
CA ILE A 11 -8.83 8.75 -8.78
C ILE A 11 -8.46 10.20 -8.52
N GLY A 12 -9.28 10.86 -7.69
CA GLY A 12 -9.07 12.25 -7.30
C GLY A 12 -9.20 13.25 -8.45
N GLN A 13 -8.86 14.50 -8.17
CA GLN A 13 -8.83 15.59 -9.14
C GLN A 13 -7.61 15.51 -10.07
N GLU A 14 -6.49 14.97 -9.58
CA GLU A 14 -5.27 14.77 -10.37
C GLU A 14 -5.38 13.57 -11.33
N ARG A 15 -6.48 12.81 -11.25
CA ARG A 15 -6.80 11.67 -12.12
C ARG A 15 -5.67 10.63 -12.16
N GLN A 16 -5.01 10.42 -11.02
CA GLN A 16 -3.89 9.51 -10.88
C GLN A 16 -4.36 8.07 -11.15
N PRO A 17 -3.62 7.30 -11.97
CA PRO A 17 -4.00 5.93 -12.27
C PRO A 17 -3.68 5.01 -11.09
N ILE A 18 -4.63 4.15 -10.77
CA ILE A 18 -4.42 2.96 -9.93
C ILE A 18 -4.90 1.74 -10.70
N ALA A 19 -4.24 0.60 -10.49
CA ALA A 19 -4.69 -0.69 -10.99
C ALA A 19 -5.10 -1.58 -9.82
N ILE A 20 -6.20 -2.31 -10.01
CA ILE A 20 -6.70 -3.35 -9.12
C ILE A 20 -6.65 -4.62 -9.92
N VAL A 21 -6.03 -5.67 -9.37
CA VAL A 21 -5.91 -6.96 -10.02
C VAL A 21 -6.44 -8.04 -9.10
N ASP A 22 -7.61 -8.57 -9.42
CA ASP A 22 -8.12 -9.77 -8.77
C ASP A 22 -7.49 -11.03 -9.37
N HIS A 23 -7.38 -12.08 -8.56
CA HIS A 23 -6.73 -13.33 -8.95
C HIS A 23 -5.25 -13.12 -9.37
N PHE A 24 -4.53 -12.29 -8.62
CA PHE A 24 -3.22 -11.77 -9.00
C PHE A 24 -2.11 -12.84 -9.08
N HIS A 25 -2.00 -13.68 -8.05
CA HIS A 25 -1.06 -14.81 -8.02
C HIS A 25 -1.76 -16.10 -8.48
N PRO A 26 -1.12 -16.95 -9.29
CA PRO A 26 -1.71 -18.18 -9.79
C PRO A 26 -1.98 -19.23 -8.69
N ASP A 27 -1.19 -19.21 -7.62
CA ASP A 27 -1.34 -20.09 -6.44
C ASP A 27 -1.28 -19.27 -5.14
N PRO A 28 -2.37 -18.60 -4.73
CA PRO A 28 -2.37 -17.79 -3.51
C PRO A 28 -2.32 -18.65 -2.24
N GLU A 29 -2.87 -19.86 -2.25
CA GLU A 29 -2.86 -20.73 -1.07
C GLU A 29 -1.47 -21.29 -0.79
N GLY A 30 -0.72 -21.69 -1.83
CA GLY A 30 0.69 -22.05 -1.69
C GLY A 30 1.53 -20.89 -1.16
N LEU A 31 1.26 -19.66 -1.62
CA LEU A 31 1.93 -18.46 -1.13
C LEU A 31 1.61 -18.17 0.35
N ARG A 32 0.36 -18.39 0.78
CA ARG A 32 -0.03 -18.29 2.19
C ARG A 32 0.61 -19.37 3.05
N ALA A 33 0.63 -20.61 2.57
CA ALA A 33 1.30 -21.71 3.28
C ALA A 33 2.80 -21.43 3.46
N PHE A 34 3.45 -20.87 2.44
CA PHE A 34 4.84 -20.41 2.55
C PHE A 34 4.97 -19.33 3.63
N ALA A 35 4.09 -18.33 3.66
CA ALA A 35 4.11 -17.29 4.69
C ALA A 35 3.93 -17.89 6.10
N CYS A 36 3.02 -18.83 6.30
CA CYS A 36 2.83 -19.49 7.60
C CYS A 36 4.07 -20.26 8.08
N ALA A 37 4.93 -20.71 7.17
CA ALA A 37 6.20 -21.36 7.50
C ALA A 37 7.38 -20.38 7.61
N ALA A 38 7.20 -19.13 7.20
CA ALA A 38 8.25 -18.12 7.18
C ALA A 38 8.48 -17.51 8.57
N ARG A 39 9.70 -17.01 8.78
CA ARG A 39 10.04 -16.26 9.99
C ARG A 39 9.79 -14.78 9.78
N PHE A 40 8.82 -14.24 10.51
CA PHE A 40 8.54 -12.81 10.54
C PHE A 40 9.39 -12.10 11.58
N GLU A 41 9.91 -10.94 11.20
CA GLU A 41 10.71 -10.07 12.06
C GLU A 41 10.12 -8.66 12.09
N THR A 42 10.40 -7.91 13.15
CA THR A 42 9.97 -6.51 13.26
C THR A 42 10.46 -5.72 12.05
N ALA A 43 9.51 -5.09 11.36
CA ALA A 43 9.82 -4.29 10.19
C ALA A 43 10.71 -3.12 10.59
N ARG A 44 11.70 -2.83 9.74
CA ARG A 44 12.52 -1.61 9.88
C ARG A 44 11.74 -0.41 9.32
N ARG A 45 12.17 0.80 9.71
CA ARG A 45 11.59 2.10 9.27
C ARG A 45 10.14 2.29 9.78
N GLN A 46 9.27 2.88 8.96
CA GLN A 46 7.96 3.40 9.35
C GLN A 46 6.84 2.36 9.30
N TYR A 47 7.09 1.11 8.89
CA TYR A 47 6.03 0.11 8.77
C TYR A 47 5.59 -0.41 10.17
N PRO A 48 4.30 -0.31 10.54
CA PRO A 48 3.81 -0.62 11.89
C PRO A 48 3.56 -2.14 12.11
N GLY A 49 4.56 -2.97 11.90
CA GLY A 49 4.41 -4.41 12.15
C GLY A 49 5.59 -5.28 11.77
N VAL A 50 5.32 -6.46 11.21
CA VAL A 50 6.32 -7.48 10.93
C VAL A 50 6.42 -7.80 9.44
N ARG A 51 7.59 -8.28 9.01
CA ARG A 51 7.91 -8.63 7.63
C ARG A 51 8.67 -9.96 7.53
N ALA A 52 8.53 -10.64 6.40
CA ALA A 52 9.28 -11.85 6.06
C ALA A 52 9.61 -11.87 4.56
N ASP A 53 10.60 -12.67 4.17
CA ASP A 53 11.01 -12.82 2.77
C ASP A 53 9.93 -13.52 1.95
N LEU A 54 9.85 -13.16 0.66
CA LEU A 54 9.00 -13.81 -0.32
C LEU A 54 9.68 -15.05 -0.90
N PRO A 55 8.91 -16.01 -1.45
CA PRO A 55 9.51 -17.05 -2.28
C PRO A 55 10.15 -16.44 -3.54
N ASP A 56 11.31 -17.00 -3.95
CA ASP A 56 12.15 -16.48 -5.04
C ASP A 56 11.43 -16.36 -6.39
N ASP A 57 10.35 -17.11 -6.58
CA ASP A 57 9.58 -17.14 -7.82
C ASP A 57 8.35 -16.22 -7.81
N TYR A 58 8.07 -15.50 -6.72
CA TYR A 58 6.90 -14.62 -6.61
C TYR A 58 6.75 -13.68 -7.82
N PHE A 59 7.79 -12.91 -8.15
CA PHE A 59 7.74 -11.96 -9.27
C PHE A 59 7.73 -12.64 -10.64
N ARG A 60 8.25 -13.86 -10.74
CA ARG A 60 8.14 -14.67 -11.96
C ARG A 60 6.69 -15.07 -12.20
N ALA A 61 5.99 -15.49 -11.14
CA ALA A 61 4.60 -15.92 -11.18
C ALA A 61 3.64 -14.78 -11.54
N VAL A 62 3.84 -13.57 -10.98
CA VAL A 62 2.95 -12.42 -11.24
C VAL A 62 3.37 -11.54 -12.43
N ARG A 63 4.53 -11.82 -13.05
CA ARG A 63 5.06 -11.05 -14.19
C ARG A 63 4.03 -10.81 -15.30
N PRO A 64 3.20 -11.78 -15.75
CA PRO A 64 2.22 -11.53 -16.81
C PRO A 64 1.22 -10.44 -16.44
N ALA A 65 0.61 -10.51 -15.24
CA ALA A 65 -0.33 -9.50 -14.76
C ALA A 65 0.35 -8.13 -14.58
N LEU A 66 1.54 -8.13 -13.96
CA LEU A 66 2.29 -6.90 -13.72
C LEU A 66 2.69 -6.21 -15.03
N THR A 67 3.13 -6.97 -16.04
CA THR A 67 3.49 -6.40 -17.35
C THR A 67 2.29 -5.75 -18.04
N THR A 68 1.12 -6.36 -17.97
CA THR A 68 -0.12 -5.79 -18.51
C THR A 68 -0.48 -4.50 -17.78
N VAL A 69 -0.44 -4.48 -16.44
CA VAL A 69 -0.70 -3.28 -15.64
C VAL A 69 0.27 -2.15 -15.99
N LEU A 70 1.58 -2.42 -16.00
CA LEU A 70 2.59 -1.39 -16.29
C LEU A 70 2.39 -0.81 -17.69
N SER A 71 2.16 -1.65 -18.69
CA SER A 71 2.03 -1.21 -20.09
C SER A 71 0.71 -0.53 -20.42
N GLN A 72 -0.41 -0.95 -19.81
CA GLN A 72 -1.74 -0.44 -20.14
C GLN A 72 -2.23 0.66 -19.20
N VAL A 73 -1.89 0.58 -17.91
CA VAL A 73 -2.36 1.54 -16.90
C VAL A 73 -1.36 2.66 -16.67
N PHE A 74 -0.08 2.30 -16.53
CA PHE A 74 1.01 3.27 -16.31
C PHE A 74 1.70 3.71 -17.60
N VAL A 75 1.31 3.15 -18.75
CA VAL A 75 1.84 3.47 -20.09
C VAL A 75 3.36 3.27 -20.15
N HIS A 76 3.88 2.29 -19.42
CA HIS A 76 5.31 1.96 -19.33
C HIS A 76 5.60 0.60 -19.95
N ARG A 77 6.41 0.58 -21.00
CA ARG A 77 6.77 -0.63 -21.77
C ARG A 77 8.26 -0.97 -21.72
N SER A 78 9.02 -0.25 -20.91
CA SER A 78 10.47 -0.40 -20.77
C SER A 78 10.83 -1.26 -19.55
N GLY A 79 12.08 -1.18 -19.10
CA GLY A 79 12.58 -1.98 -17.98
C GLY A 79 11.88 -1.64 -16.66
N VAL A 80 11.92 -2.59 -15.73
CA VAL A 80 11.46 -2.39 -14.36
C VAL A 80 12.44 -3.07 -13.40
N SER A 81 12.84 -2.33 -12.37
CA SER A 81 13.73 -2.83 -11.32
C SER A 81 12.95 -3.04 -10.04
N LEU A 82 13.16 -4.18 -9.38
CA LEU A 82 12.65 -4.43 -8.04
C LEU A 82 13.51 -3.70 -7.01
N LEU A 83 12.90 -2.85 -6.18
CA LEU A 83 13.61 -2.11 -5.13
C LEU A 83 13.55 -2.82 -3.77
N ASP A 84 12.36 -3.29 -3.40
CA ASP A 84 12.09 -3.98 -2.12
C ASP A 84 10.80 -4.78 -2.26
N ALA A 85 10.72 -5.95 -1.62
CA ALA A 85 9.49 -6.72 -1.51
C ALA A 85 9.53 -7.71 -0.36
N SER A 86 8.43 -7.81 0.37
CA SER A 86 8.32 -8.70 1.52
C SER A 86 6.86 -9.07 1.78
N PHE A 87 6.65 -10.20 2.45
CA PHE A 87 5.42 -10.35 3.23
C PHE A 87 5.39 -9.27 4.31
N SER A 88 4.21 -8.76 4.60
CA SER A 88 4.02 -7.62 5.50
C SER A 88 2.69 -7.79 6.23
N MET A 89 2.73 -7.68 7.56
CA MET A 89 1.55 -7.71 8.44
C MET A 89 1.61 -6.56 9.42
N VAL A 90 0.50 -5.84 9.53
CA VAL A 90 0.36 -4.78 10.53
C VAL A 90 0.00 -5.41 11.87
N THR A 91 0.78 -5.13 12.90
CA THR A 91 0.62 -5.74 14.23
C THR A 91 0.65 -4.71 15.36
N ALA A 92 1.08 -3.47 15.08
CA ALA A 92 1.18 -2.45 16.11
C ALA A 92 -0.22 -1.98 16.55
N PRO A 93 -0.54 -2.00 17.86
CA PRO A 93 -1.78 -1.42 18.35
C PRO A 93 -1.81 0.12 18.14
N PRO A 94 -2.99 0.72 17.98
CA PRO A 94 -3.16 2.17 17.78
C PRO A 94 -2.37 3.06 18.77
N ALA A 95 -2.31 2.65 20.04
CA ALA A 95 -1.62 3.39 21.10
C ALA A 95 -0.09 3.47 20.93
N THR A 96 0.52 2.55 20.17
CA THR A 96 1.98 2.50 19.96
C THR A 96 2.41 3.14 18.63
N LEU A 97 1.47 3.62 17.82
CA LEU A 97 1.78 4.24 16.53
C LEU A 97 2.57 5.53 16.72
N THR A 98 3.60 5.75 15.90
CA THR A 98 4.21 7.07 15.76
C THR A 98 3.22 8.04 15.13
N VAL A 99 3.54 9.34 15.13
CA VAL A 99 2.65 10.34 14.52
C VAL A 99 2.51 10.11 13.01
N GLU A 100 3.60 9.77 12.33
CA GLU A 100 3.64 9.50 10.89
C GLU A 100 2.76 8.31 10.51
N GLN A 101 2.72 7.26 11.35
CA GLN A 101 1.91 6.06 11.13
C GLN A 101 0.40 6.30 11.28
N ARG A 102 -0.01 7.45 11.83
CA ARG A 102 -1.41 7.86 12.01
C ARG A 102 -1.92 8.70 10.84
N LEU A 103 -1.08 9.01 9.86
CA LEU A 103 -1.38 9.93 8.74
C LEU A 103 -1.24 9.21 7.39
N PRO A 104 -1.92 9.70 6.33
CA PRO A 104 -1.57 9.35 4.97
C PRO A 104 -0.11 9.72 4.66
N HIS A 105 0.57 8.85 3.93
CA HIS A 105 1.97 8.99 3.56
C HIS A 105 2.17 8.78 2.05
N PHE A 106 3.39 9.05 1.60
CA PHE A 106 3.91 8.70 0.28
C PHE A 106 5.29 8.05 0.50
N ASP A 107 5.64 7.04 -0.28
CA ASP A 107 6.86 6.25 -0.06
C ASP A 107 8.10 6.83 -0.74
N ALA A 108 7.88 7.66 -1.78
CA ALA A 108 8.92 8.36 -2.50
C ALA A 108 8.35 9.52 -3.29
N VAL A 109 9.22 10.49 -3.59
CA VAL A 109 8.90 11.64 -4.45
C VAL A 109 9.12 11.37 -5.93
N ASP A 110 9.71 10.22 -6.28
CA ASP A 110 9.95 9.83 -7.67
C ASP A 110 8.66 9.26 -8.28
N PRO A 111 8.08 9.92 -9.32
CA PRO A 111 6.86 9.44 -9.95
C PRO A 111 7.06 8.11 -10.69
N ALA A 112 8.30 7.72 -11.03
CA ALA A 112 8.63 6.43 -11.63
C ALA A 112 8.64 5.28 -10.60
N ARG A 113 8.56 5.57 -9.30
CA ARG A 113 8.44 4.52 -8.28
C ARG A 113 6.98 4.08 -8.12
N ILE A 114 6.77 2.77 -8.23
CA ILE A 114 5.47 2.12 -8.12
C ILE A 114 5.41 1.32 -6.82
N ALA A 115 4.33 1.45 -6.08
CA ALA A 115 3.96 0.63 -4.94
C ALA A 115 2.97 -0.46 -5.39
N LEU A 116 3.10 -1.63 -4.79
CA LEU A 116 2.20 -2.77 -4.95
C LEU A 116 1.87 -3.31 -3.56
N VAL A 117 0.57 -3.45 -3.28
CA VAL A 117 0.07 -4.17 -2.10
C VAL A 117 -0.82 -5.31 -2.59
N HIS A 118 -0.48 -6.54 -2.25
CA HIS A 118 -1.21 -7.74 -2.62
C HIS A 118 -1.74 -8.44 -1.37
N TYR A 119 -3.07 -8.52 -1.24
CA TYR A 119 -3.78 -9.02 -0.08
C TYR A 119 -3.91 -10.55 -0.12
N LEU A 120 -3.52 -11.21 0.97
CA LEU A 120 -3.55 -12.66 1.15
C LEU A 120 -4.29 -13.10 2.42
N GLY A 121 -4.82 -12.17 3.21
CA GLY A 121 -5.65 -12.51 4.37
C GLY A 121 -6.93 -13.24 3.95
N ALA A 122 -7.35 -14.25 4.74
CA ALA A 122 -8.60 -14.97 4.50
C ALA A 122 -9.85 -14.11 4.79
N VAL A 123 -9.76 -13.24 5.80
CA VAL A 123 -10.79 -12.27 6.18
C VAL A 123 -10.09 -10.93 6.39
N ASP A 124 -9.83 -10.22 5.31
CA ASP A 124 -9.25 -8.88 5.38
C ASP A 124 -10.38 -7.85 5.30
N ARG A 125 -10.81 -7.33 6.46
CA ARG A 125 -11.65 -6.14 6.52
C ARG A 125 -10.71 -4.94 6.49
N GLY A 126 -10.78 -4.14 5.44
CA GLY A 126 -9.89 -3.01 5.23
C GLY A 126 -9.51 -2.84 3.77
N GLY A 127 -8.28 -2.39 3.53
CA GLY A 127 -7.77 -2.18 2.18
C GLY A 127 -6.68 -1.12 2.11
N THR A 128 -6.66 -0.35 1.03
CA THR A 128 -5.80 0.84 0.87
C THR A 128 -6.68 2.05 0.57
N GLY A 129 -6.54 3.08 1.40
CA GLY A 129 -7.16 4.39 1.19
C GLY A 129 -6.19 5.33 0.47
N PHE A 130 -6.73 6.18 -0.40
CA PHE A 130 -6.01 7.24 -1.10
C PHE A 130 -6.58 8.58 -0.71
N TYR A 131 -5.70 9.58 -0.56
CA TYR A 131 -6.05 10.82 0.12
C TYR A 131 -5.66 12.06 -0.66
N ARG A 132 -6.39 13.14 -0.39
CA ARG A 132 -5.99 14.51 -0.70
C ARG A 132 -5.72 15.24 0.60
N HIS A 133 -4.58 15.92 0.68
CA HIS A 133 -4.31 16.85 1.76
C HIS A 133 -5.08 18.16 1.53
N ARG A 134 -5.90 18.57 2.50
CA ARG A 134 -6.86 19.66 2.33
C ARG A 134 -6.18 21.03 2.25
N ALA A 135 -5.16 21.28 3.08
CA ALA A 135 -4.51 22.59 3.13
C ALA A 135 -3.70 22.90 1.86
N THR A 136 -3.06 21.88 1.26
CA THR A 136 -2.26 22.06 0.03
C THR A 136 -3.00 21.69 -1.25
N GLY A 137 -4.11 20.95 -1.14
CA GLY A 137 -4.83 20.37 -2.27
C GLY A 137 -4.12 19.19 -2.94
N PHE A 138 -2.96 18.75 -2.43
CA PHE A 138 -2.15 17.72 -3.08
C PHE A 138 -2.73 16.32 -2.88
N GLU A 139 -2.76 15.55 -3.97
CA GLU A 139 -3.06 14.11 -3.97
C GLU A 139 -1.77 13.30 -4.18
N MET A 140 -0.86 13.81 -5.02
CA MET A 140 0.49 13.29 -5.21
C MET A 140 1.55 14.30 -4.73
N VAL A 141 2.60 13.79 -4.08
CA VAL A 141 3.73 14.56 -3.55
C VAL A 141 5.01 14.15 -4.28
N ASP A 142 5.40 14.92 -5.28
CA ASP A 142 6.68 14.79 -5.99
C ASP A 142 7.77 15.67 -5.35
N ALA A 143 8.96 15.69 -5.97
CA ALA A 143 10.11 16.41 -5.45
C ALA A 143 9.88 17.93 -5.36
N ALA A 144 9.07 18.50 -6.25
CA ALA A 144 8.75 19.92 -6.26
C ALA A 144 7.73 20.29 -5.16
N ARG A 145 6.87 19.34 -4.76
CA ARG A 145 5.82 19.53 -3.76
C ARG A 145 6.22 19.13 -2.34
N ALA A 146 7.24 18.30 -2.18
CA ALA A 146 7.60 17.68 -0.91
C ALA A 146 7.87 18.69 0.21
N SER A 147 8.64 19.75 -0.04
CA SER A 147 8.97 20.75 0.99
C SER A 147 7.71 21.49 1.48
N THR A 148 6.86 21.94 0.56
CA THR A 148 5.58 22.60 0.87
C THR A 148 4.64 21.67 1.64
N TYR A 149 4.51 20.42 1.19
CA TYR A 149 3.67 19.42 1.86
C TYR A 149 4.13 19.16 3.29
N MET A 150 5.42 18.85 3.47
CA MET A 150 5.98 18.52 4.78
C MET A 150 5.90 19.71 5.74
N ALA A 151 6.14 20.94 5.27
CA ALA A 151 6.00 22.14 6.09
C ALA A 151 4.56 22.31 6.61
N ALA A 152 3.56 22.12 5.75
CA ALA A 152 2.15 22.22 6.13
C ALA A 152 1.76 21.14 7.15
N VAL A 153 2.07 19.86 6.87
CA VAL A 153 1.74 18.75 7.79
C VAL A 153 2.45 18.91 9.13
N ASN A 154 3.71 19.33 9.15
CA ASN A 154 4.44 19.55 10.40
C ASN A 154 3.82 20.67 11.24
N ALA A 155 3.41 21.78 10.62
CA ALA A 155 2.73 22.87 11.32
C ALA A 155 1.38 22.41 11.90
N GLU A 156 0.62 21.64 11.14
CA GLU A 156 -0.65 21.07 11.59
C GLU A 156 -0.47 20.09 12.77
N VAL A 157 0.49 19.17 12.65
CA VAL A 157 0.84 18.21 13.72
C VAL A 157 1.30 18.93 14.98
N ALA A 158 2.14 19.96 14.85
CA ALA A 158 2.62 20.75 15.99
C ALA A 158 1.47 21.49 16.70
N SER A 159 0.48 21.98 15.94
CA SER A 159 -0.70 22.64 16.50
C SER A 159 -1.67 21.66 17.17
N ALA A 160 -1.86 20.47 16.59
CA ALA A 160 -2.68 19.41 17.17
C ALA A 160 -2.25 18.04 16.63
N PRO A 161 -1.65 17.16 17.43
CA PRO A 161 -1.29 15.83 16.97
C PRO A 161 -2.53 15.01 16.55
N PRO A 162 -2.43 14.14 15.52
CA PRO A 162 -3.51 13.23 15.18
C PRO A 162 -3.79 12.22 16.31
N PRO A 163 -5.03 11.73 16.43
CA PRO A 163 -5.38 10.73 17.43
C PRO A 163 -4.53 9.47 17.26
N ALA A 164 -4.29 8.74 18.36
CA ALA A 164 -3.55 7.47 18.35
C ALA A 164 -4.40 6.35 17.71
N ALA A 165 -4.58 6.43 16.41
CA ALA A 165 -5.40 5.57 15.57
C ALA A 165 -4.80 5.46 14.17
N TYR A 166 -5.04 4.33 13.50
CA TYR A 166 -4.93 4.28 12.06
C TYR A 166 -5.96 5.24 11.47
N ILE A 167 -5.59 5.96 10.41
CA ILE A 167 -6.56 6.81 9.71
C ILE A 167 -7.62 5.92 9.04
N ASP A 168 -8.88 6.21 9.33
CA ASP A 168 -10.03 5.63 8.65
C ASP A 168 -10.94 6.75 8.13
N GLY A 169 -11.20 6.74 6.83
CA GLY A 169 -12.02 7.75 6.16
C GLY A 169 -11.37 9.13 6.11
N SER A 170 -12.21 10.15 5.94
CA SER A 170 -11.77 11.54 5.87
C SER A 170 -11.60 12.15 7.26
N THR A 171 -10.62 13.03 7.40
CA THR A 171 -10.40 13.89 8.57
C THR A 171 -10.54 15.37 8.19
N ASN A 172 -10.31 16.25 9.15
CA ASN A 172 -10.21 17.70 8.92
C ASN A 172 -8.98 18.10 8.09
N ARG A 173 -7.95 17.24 7.99
CA ARG A 173 -6.70 17.48 7.24
C ARG A 173 -6.63 16.72 5.93
N PHE A 174 -7.24 15.55 5.89
CA PHE A 174 -7.18 14.66 4.73
C PHE A 174 -8.58 14.27 4.27
N GLU A 175 -8.80 14.27 2.98
CA GLU A 175 -10.00 13.74 2.36
C GLU A 175 -9.68 12.39 1.73
N ARG A 176 -10.43 11.33 2.07
CA ARG A 176 -10.31 10.04 1.39
C ARG A 176 -10.98 10.14 0.01
N ILE A 177 -10.17 10.27 -1.04
CA ILE A 177 -10.63 10.46 -2.43
C ILE A 177 -10.95 9.14 -3.13
N SER A 178 -10.42 8.03 -2.62
CA SER A 178 -10.68 6.68 -3.11
C SER A 178 -10.28 5.66 -2.05
N ALA A 179 -10.86 4.47 -2.15
CA ALA A 179 -10.39 3.28 -1.45
C ALA A 179 -10.44 2.08 -2.39
N VAL A 180 -9.62 1.07 -2.08
CA VAL A 180 -9.69 -0.26 -2.66
C VAL A 180 -9.77 -1.23 -1.50
N ASP A 181 -10.88 -1.96 -1.42
CA ASP A 181 -11.09 -2.95 -0.38
C ASP A 181 -10.14 -4.12 -0.58
N ALA A 182 -9.65 -4.65 0.53
CA ALA A 182 -8.86 -5.86 0.53
C ALA A 182 -9.75 -7.06 0.18
N HIS A 183 -9.25 -7.90 -0.73
CA HIS A 183 -9.85 -9.18 -1.06
C HIS A 183 -8.72 -10.19 -1.22
N HIS A 184 -8.99 -11.44 -0.82
CA HIS A 184 -8.01 -12.50 -0.98
C HIS A 184 -7.53 -12.61 -2.44
N ASN A 185 -6.22 -12.62 -2.65
CA ASN A 185 -5.54 -12.63 -3.95
C ASN A 185 -5.82 -11.39 -4.84
N ARG A 186 -6.12 -10.24 -4.23
CA ARG A 186 -6.21 -8.94 -4.92
C ARG A 186 -4.91 -8.17 -4.76
N ALA A 187 -4.39 -7.58 -5.83
CA ALA A 187 -3.35 -6.57 -5.78
C ALA A 187 -3.91 -5.18 -6.09
N VAL A 188 -3.36 -4.16 -5.42
CA VAL A 188 -3.51 -2.75 -5.79
C VAL A 188 -2.13 -2.18 -6.11
N ILE A 189 -2.02 -1.52 -7.26
CA ILE A 189 -0.76 -1.01 -7.82
C ILE A 189 -0.95 0.48 -8.14
N TYR A 190 -0.05 1.32 -7.66
CA TYR A 190 -0.16 2.78 -7.73
C TYR A 190 1.22 3.46 -7.64
N ARG A 191 1.31 4.74 -7.95
CA ARG A 191 2.58 5.50 -7.80
C ARG A 191 2.89 5.71 -6.32
N SER A 192 4.13 5.47 -5.91
CA SER A 192 4.60 5.67 -4.53
C SER A 192 4.48 7.12 -4.05
N ALA A 193 4.43 8.09 -4.97
CA ALA A 193 4.23 9.51 -4.66
C ALA A 193 2.78 9.87 -4.29
N LEU A 194 1.83 8.96 -4.50
CA LEU A 194 0.42 9.20 -4.19
C LEU A 194 0.19 9.11 -2.69
N LEU A 195 -0.56 10.05 -2.11
CA LEU A 195 -0.92 10.00 -0.70
C LEU A 195 -1.87 8.83 -0.44
N HIS A 196 -1.45 7.94 0.43
CA HIS A 196 -2.18 6.72 0.74
C HIS A 196 -1.95 6.27 2.18
N SER A 197 -2.77 5.33 2.63
CA SER A 197 -2.56 4.62 3.89
C SER A 197 -3.27 3.26 3.84
N GLY A 198 -2.83 2.33 4.68
CA GLY A 198 -3.63 1.14 4.95
C GLY A 198 -4.97 1.56 5.55
N ALA A 199 -6.08 1.15 4.93
CA ALA A 199 -7.40 1.29 5.53
C ALA A 199 -7.55 0.13 6.53
N ILE A 200 -7.35 0.41 7.81
CA ILE A 200 -7.34 -0.58 8.89
C ILE A 200 -8.50 -0.24 9.84
N PRO A 201 -9.60 -1.02 9.81
CA PRO A 201 -10.73 -0.82 10.71
C PRO A 201 -10.33 -0.91 12.19
N GLN A 202 -11.11 -0.27 13.07
CA GLN A 202 -10.86 -0.32 14.51
C GLN A 202 -10.96 -1.74 15.11
N ASP A 203 -11.78 -2.60 14.50
CA ASP A 203 -11.97 -4.00 14.89
C ASP A 203 -11.05 -4.97 14.14
N ALA A 204 -10.03 -4.46 13.43
CA ALA A 204 -9.07 -5.29 12.70
C ALA A 204 -8.26 -6.18 13.64
N VAL A 205 -8.02 -7.42 13.20
CA VAL A 205 -7.14 -8.37 13.90
C VAL A 205 -5.68 -7.99 13.64
N LEU A 206 -5.03 -7.46 14.66
CA LEU A 206 -3.61 -7.05 14.63
C LEU A 206 -2.71 -8.20 15.10
N SER A 207 -2.75 -9.32 14.37
CA SER A 207 -1.99 -10.54 14.70
C SER A 207 -0.71 -10.64 13.87
N ALA A 208 0.34 -11.17 14.50
CA ALA A 208 1.58 -11.56 13.82
C ALA A 208 1.51 -12.98 13.24
N ASP A 209 0.40 -13.70 13.44
CA ASP A 209 0.14 -14.99 12.81
C ASP A 209 -0.35 -14.78 11.36
N PRO A 210 0.36 -15.27 10.32
CA PRO A 210 -0.06 -15.17 8.92
C PRO A 210 -1.42 -15.81 8.60
N ALA A 211 -1.91 -16.74 9.43
CA ALA A 211 -3.21 -17.36 9.26
C ALA A 211 -4.37 -16.43 9.68
N GLU A 212 -4.14 -15.54 10.63
CA GLU A 212 -5.17 -14.68 11.24
C GLU A 212 -5.00 -13.19 10.91
N GLY A 213 -3.76 -12.75 10.78
CA GLY A 213 -3.40 -11.35 10.57
C GLY A 213 -3.69 -10.86 9.16
N ARG A 214 -3.56 -9.55 8.99
CA ARG A 214 -3.64 -8.88 7.69
C ARG A 214 -2.39 -9.16 6.86
N LEU A 215 -2.30 -10.37 6.31
CA LEU A 215 -1.20 -10.82 5.47
C LEU A 215 -1.26 -10.14 4.11
N THR A 216 -0.20 -9.42 3.77
CA THR A 216 0.00 -8.82 2.46
C THR A 216 1.39 -9.10 1.92
N VAL A 217 1.56 -8.99 0.61
CA VAL A 217 2.86 -8.68 0.01
C VAL A 217 2.91 -7.18 -0.27
N THR A 218 3.94 -6.51 0.25
CA THR A 218 4.23 -5.11 -0.10
C THR A 218 5.50 -5.08 -0.94
N ALA A 219 5.44 -4.42 -2.10
CA ALA A 219 6.57 -4.31 -3.02
C ALA A 219 6.71 -2.91 -3.62
N PHE A 220 7.96 -2.56 -3.95
CA PHE A 220 8.33 -1.33 -4.61
C PHE A 220 9.12 -1.62 -5.88
N LEU A 221 8.71 -1.00 -6.97
CA LEU A 221 9.33 -1.12 -8.29
C LEU A 221 9.78 0.26 -8.76
N LEU A 222 10.86 0.31 -9.54
CA LEU A 222 11.28 1.50 -10.27
C LEU A 222 11.10 1.26 -11.77
N LEU A 223 10.36 2.14 -12.42
CA LEU A 223 10.27 2.16 -13.88
C LEU A 223 11.56 2.78 -14.45
N THR A 224 12.23 2.06 -15.35
CA THR A 224 13.53 2.45 -15.94
C THR A 224 13.43 2.66 -17.44
#